data_AF-A0A6C0JZX5-F1
#
_entry.id   AF-A0A6C0JZX5-F1
#
_cell.length_a   1.000
_cell.length_b   1.000
_cell.length_c   1.000
_cell.angle_alpha   90.00
_cell.angle_beta   90.00
_cell.angle_gamma   90.00
#
_symmetry.space_group_name_H-M   'P 1'
#
loop_
_entity.id
_entity.type
_entity.pdbx_description
1 polymer ?
#
loop_
_entity_poly.entity_id
_entity_poly.type
_entity_poly.pdbx_seq_one_letter_code
_entity_poly.pdbx_strand_id
1 'polypeptide(L)'
;TKPKPMTIEETKPNSNPLQITVLPKTDKIIPKYVATLTPYTSLKHTTRPTYRQLKKIPFADKPSNIIATIPSIVRIKRTTKTLKRTLGKKEKYVSVLIKNMTIKHKLHEEIQKLKQINIHDIKAYLIQRNLLKSGSQCPKDILIKMYEQCILSGDINNNNVNTQMHNYVNHT
;
A
#
# COMPACT_ATOMS: atom_id res chain seq x y z
N THR A 1 11.33 -54.24 7.34
CA THR A 1 10.15 -54.21 6.46
C THR A 1 10.19 -52.93 5.64
N LYS A 2 10.32 -53.01 4.30
CA LYS A 2 10.39 -51.82 3.44
C LYS A 2 9.03 -51.10 3.40
N PRO A 3 8.98 -49.75 3.48
CA PRO A 3 7.72 -49.03 3.37
C PRO A 3 7.16 -49.12 1.95
N LYS A 4 5.86 -49.39 1.84
CA LYS A 4 5.12 -49.50 0.57
C LYS A 4 5.02 -48.11 -0.08
N PRO A 5 5.24 -47.94 -1.39
CA PRO A 5 5.12 -46.65 -2.04
C PRO A 5 3.68 -46.15 -1.99
N MET A 6 3.49 -44.90 -1.56
CA MET A 6 2.19 -44.23 -1.54
C MET A 6 1.73 -43.94 -2.98
N THR A 7 0.61 -44.52 -3.39
CA THR A 7 -0.07 -44.16 -4.64
C THR A 7 -0.74 -42.80 -4.44
N ILE A 8 -0.40 -41.83 -5.29
CA ILE A 8 -1.00 -40.49 -5.28
C ILE A 8 -2.29 -40.59 -6.12
N GLU A 9 -3.45 -40.56 -5.47
CA GLU A 9 -4.72 -40.41 -6.17
C GLU A 9 -4.90 -38.96 -6.61
N GLU A 10 -5.19 -38.75 -7.89
CA GLU A 10 -5.50 -37.42 -8.43
C GLU A 10 -6.81 -36.91 -7.84
N THR A 11 -6.71 -35.92 -6.94
CA THR A 11 -7.88 -35.25 -6.39
C THR A 11 -8.55 -34.42 -7.49
N LYS A 12 -9.78 -34.80 -7.88
CA LYS A 12 -10.62 -34.00 -8.77
C LYS A 12 -10.78 -32.57 -8.22
N PRO A 13 -10.75 -31.52 -9.06
CA PRO A 13 -10.89 -30.14 -8.61
C PRO A 13 -12.26 -29.95 -7.95
N ASN A 14 -12.25 -29.44 -6.72
CA ASN A 14 -13.45 -29.06 -5.98
C ASN A 14 -14.14 -27.91 -6.73
N SER A 15 -15.29 -28.18 -7.35
CA SER A 15 -16.06 -27.24 -8.16
C SER A 15 -16.81 -26.18 -7.35
N ASN A 16 -16.77 -26.24 -6.02
CA ASN A 16 -17.51 -25.32 -5.18
C ASN A 16 -16.71 -24.03 -4.95
N PRO A 17 -17.22 -22.86 -5.39
CA PRO A 17 -16.53 -21.59 -5.19
C PRO A 17 -16.37 -21.32 -3.68
N LEU A 18 -15.19 -20.85 -3.29
CA LEU A 18 -14.88 -20.46 -1.91
C LEU A 18 -15.93 -19.44 -1.43
N GLN A 19 -16.65 -19.76 -0.36
CA GLN A 19 -17.61 -18.83 0.24
C GLN A 19 -16.85 -17.64 0.83
N ILE A 20 -16.89 -16.51 0.14
CA ILE A 20 -16.39 -15.23 0.64
C ILE A 20 -17.40 -14.74 1.67
N THR A 21 -17.05 -14.76 2.95
CA THR A 21 -17.85 -14.07 3.97
C THR A 21 -17.77 -12.57 3.70
N VAL A 22 -18.80 -12.02 3.09
CA VAL A 22 -18.92 -10.58 2.81
C VAL A 22 -19.00 -9.87 4.17
N LEU A 23 -18.09 -8.92 4.45
CA LEU A 23 -18.19 -8.10 5.65
C LEU A 23 -19.55 -7.37 5.65
N PRO A 24 -20.21 -7.23 6.82
CA PRO A 24 -21.48 -6.52 6.91
C PRO A 24 -21.29 -5.08 6.41
N LYS A 25 -22.12 -4.67 5.45
CA LYS A 25 -22.23 -3.27 5.02
C LYS A 25 -22.54 -2.45 6.26
N THR A 26 -21.62 -1.57 6.64
CA THR A 26 -21.86 -0.65 7.76
C THR A 26 -22.84 0.43 7.31
N ASP A 27 -24.05 0.41 7.83
CA ASP A 27 -25.12 1.39 7.59
C ASP A 27 -24.85 2.76 8.26
N LYS A 28 -23.61 3.26 8.19
CA LYS A 28 -23.33 4.65 8.55
C LYS A 28 -23.77 5.52 7.38
N ILE A 29 -25.05 5.86 7.38
CA ILE A 29 -25.62 6.91 6.54
C ILE A 29 -24.79 8.18 6.81
N ILE A 30 -23.93 8.53 5.86
CA ILE A 30 -23.30 9.85 5.81
C ILE A 30 -24.46 10.85 5.76
N PRO A 31 -24.48 11.92 6.58
CA PRO A 31 -25.57 12.89 6.50
C PRO A 31 -25.65 13.39 5.05
N LYS A 32 -26.76 13.11 4.38
CA LYS A 32 -27.04 13.68 3.06
C LYS A 32 -26.97 15.19 3.24
N TYR A 33 -26.02 15.83 2.58
CA TYR A 33 -25.94 17.29 2.54
C TYR A 33 -27.23 17.79 1.90
N VAL A 34 -28.15 18.29 2.72
CA VAL A 34 -29.35 18.99 2.25
C VAL A 34 -28.87 20.35 1.80
N ALA A 35 -28.75 20.54 0.48
CA ALA A 35 -28.35 21.82 -0.09
C ALA A 35 -29.36 22.89 0.31
N THR A 36 -29.01 23.73 1.27
CA THR A 36 -29.80 24.92 1.59
C THR A 36 -29.69 25.89 0.42
N LEU A 37 -30.81 26.46 -0.01
CA LEU A 37 -30.84 27.43 -1.11
C LEU A 37 -29.96 28.64 -0.76
N THR A 38 -29.01 28.97 -1.64
CA THR A 38 -28.10 30.10 -1.46
C THR A 38 -28.87 31.42 -1.27
N PRO A 39 -28.40 32.33 -0.39
CA PRO A 39 -29.14 33.56 -0.04
C PRO A 39 -29.15 34.65 -1.13
N TYR A 40 -28.63 34.35 -2.32
CA TYR A 40 -28.60 35.24 -3.49
C TYR A 40 -28.88 34.45 -4.77
N THR A 41 -29.19 35.17 -5.85
CA THR A 41 -29.43 34.61 -7.18
C THR A 41 -28.61 35.32 -8.27
N SER A 42 -28.42 34.70 -9.42
CA SER A 42 -27.72 35.27 -10.58
C SER A 42 -28.61 36.16 -11.45
N LEU A 43 -29.94 36.03 -11.31
CA LEU A 43 -30.93 36.77 -12.09
C LEU A 43 -31.14 38.18 -11.49
N LYS A 44 -31.22 39.19 -12.36
CA LYS A 44 -31.60 40.56 -11.97
C LYS A 44 -33.13 40.67 -11.86
N HIS A 45 -33.61 41.57 -11.02
CA HIS A 45 -35.05 41.88 -10.85
C HIS A 45 -35.92 40.74 -10.28
N THR A 46 -35.31 39.76 -9.60
CA THR A 46 -36.08 38.77 -8.83
C THR A 46 -36.31 39.26 -7.39
N THR A 47 -37.17 38.56 -6.65
CA THR A 47 -37.36 38.78 -5.21
C THR A 47 -36.10 38.59 -4.37
N ARG A 48 -35.07 37.88 -4.87
CA ARG A 48 -33.80 37.65 -4.17
C ARG A 48 -32.70 38.56 -4.74
N PRO A 49 -31.82 39.12 -3.88
CA PRO A 49 -30.77 40.01 -4.35
C PRO A 49 -29.70 39.27 -5.16
N THR A 50 -29.07 39.98 -6.10
CA THR A 50 -27.85 39.49 -6.76
C THR A 50 -26.65 39.53 -5.80
N TYR A 51 -25.64 38.70 -6.01
CA TYR A 51 -24.40 38.68 -5.21
C TYR A 51 -23.79 40.09 -4.97
N ARG A 52 -23.73 40.92 -6.02
CA ARG A 52 -23.21 42.29 -5.93
C ARG A 52 -24.06 43.21 -5.07
N GLN A 53 -25.37 42.98 -5.01
CA GLN A 53 -26.29 43.74 -4.16
C GLN A 53 -26.17 43.26 -2.71
N LEU A 54 -26.18 41.94 -2.47
CA LEU A 54 -26.00 41.36 -1.14
C LEU A 54 -24.70 41.83 -0.47
N LYS A 55 -23.60 41.91 -1.22
CA LYS A 55 -22.29 42.36 -0.72
C LYS A 55 -22.26 43.83 -0.26
N LYS A 56 -23.19 44.66 -0.76
CA LYS A 56 -23.26 46.10 -0.45
C LYS A 56 -24.12 46.42 0.77
N ILE A 57 -24.84 45.43 1.32
CA ILE A 57 -25.70 45.64 2.48
C ILE A 57 -24.81 45.81 3.73
N PRO A 58 -25.03 46.85 4.56
CA PRO A 58 -24.27 47.05 5.80
C PRO A 58 -24.46 45.86 6.75
N PHE A 59 -23.45 45.60 7.59
CA PHE A 59 -23.38 44.39 8.42
C PHE A 59 -24.56 44.24 9.40
N ALA A 60 -25.18 45.36 9.81
CA ALA A 60 -26.29 45.40 10.77
C ALA A 60 -27.63 44.86 10.21
N ASP A 61 -27.85 44.94 8.89
CA ASP A 61 -29.11 44.53 8.25
C ASP A 61 -29.06 43.09 7.68
N LYS A 62 -27.98 42.35 7.94
CA LYS A 62 -27.94 40.92 7.58
C LYS A 62 -28.94 40.16 8.45
N PRO A 63 -29.87 39.39 7.87
CA PRO A 63 -30.82 38.63 8.66
C PRO A 63 -30.05 37.69 9.59
N SER A 64 -30.15 37.95 10.90
CA SER A 64 -29.48 37.25 12.00
C SER A 64 -30.03 35.84 12.27
N ASN A 65 -31.04 35.40 11.52
CA ASN A 65 -31.73 34.14 11.74
C ASN A 65 -31.11 32.96 10.98
N ILE A 66 -29.81 32.72 11.13
CA ILE A 66 -29.25 31.36 11.07
C ILE A 66 -28.05 31.32 12.02
N ILE A 67 -28.31 31.42 13.33
CA ILE A 67 -27.43 30.71 14.28
C ILE A 67 -27.77 29.24 14.09
N ALA A 68 -27.21 28.63 13.04
CA ALA A 68 -27.20 27.19 12.94
C ALA A 68 -26.41 26.73 14.16
N THR A 69 -27.09 26.15 15.15
CA THR A 69 -26.46 25.28 16.13
C THR A 69 -25.76 24.20 15.33
N ILE A 70 -24.50 24.42 14.97
CA ILE A 70 -23.70 23.43 14.25
C ILE A 70 -23.71 22.22 15.19
N PRO A 71 -24.33 21.09 14.80
CA PRO A 71 -24.37 19.93 15.67
C PRO A 71 -22.92 19.59 15.99
N SER A 72 -22.59 19.54 17.28
CA SER A 72 -21.23 19.20 17.71
C SER A 72 -20.87 17.88 17.05
N ILE A 73 -19.78 17.89 16.27
CA ILE A 73 -19.46 16.73 15.44
C ILE A 73 -19.24 15.54 16.38
N VAL A 74 -20.15 14.56 16.35
CA VAL A 74 -20.07 13.40 17.23
C VAL A 74 -18.79 12.66 16.88
N ARG A 75 -17.78 12.80 17.74
CA ARG A 75 -16.46 12.22 17.52
C ARG A 75 -16.56 10.72 17.80
N ILE A 76 -16.84 9.93 16.76
CA ILE A 76 -16.88 8.47 16.84
C ILE A 76 -15.49 8.00 17.29
N LYS A 77 -15.39 7.52 18.54
CA LYS A 77 -14.17 6.89 19.06
C LYS A 77 -13.97 5.56 18.32
N ARG A 78 -13.02 5.51 17.38
CA ARG A 78 -12.62 4.26 16.71
C ARG A 78 -11.62 3.55 17.62
N THR A 79 -11.94 2.33 18.06
CA THR A 79 -11.00 1.47 18.79
C THR A 79 -10.39 0.45 17.82
N THR A 80 -9.06 0.36 17.82
CA THR A 80 -8.36 -0.65 17.02
C THR A 80 -8.30 -1.95 17.84
N LYS A 81 -8.84 -3.04 17.31
CA LYS A 81 -8.75 -4.38 17.93
C LYS A 81 -7.78 -5.25 17.13
N THR A 82 -6.73 -5.74 17.77
CA THR A 82 -5.81 -6.71 17.17
C THR A 82 -6.36 -8.11 17.37
N LEU A 83 -6.65 -8.83 16.29
CA LEU A 83 -7.13 -10.20 16.34
C LEU A 83 -5.97 -11.18 16.17
N LYS A 84 -5.75 -12.04 17.17
CA LYS A 84 -4.77 -13.13 17.10
C LYS A 84 -5.43 -14.35 16.44
N ARG A 85 -4.77 -14.96 15.45
CA ARG A 85 -5.24 -16.19 14.79
C ARG A 85 -4.11 -17.19 14.68
N THR A 86 -4.43 -18.48 14.83
CA THR A 86 -3.50 -19.60 14.58
C THR A 86 -3.46 -19.88 13.08
N LEU A 87 -2.27 -19.85 12.48
CA LEU A 87 -2.05 -20.19 11.07
C LEU A 87 -1.59 -21.65 10.94
N GLY A 88 -1.75 -22.23 9.74
CA GLY A 88 -1.37 -23.62 9.46
C GLY A 88 -2.53 -24.61 9.49
N LYS A 89 -2.20 -25.92 9.51
CA LYS A 89 -3.18 -27.01 9.55
C LYS A 89 -3.61 -27.28 10.99
N LYS A 90 -4.92 -27.27 11.25
CA LYS A 90 -5.51 -27.73 12.50
C LYS A 90 -6.69 -28.64 12.18
N GLU A 91 -6.66 -29.86 12.69
CA GLU A 91 -7.69 -30.88 12.43
C GLU A 91 -7.94 -31.06 10.92
N LYS A 92 -9.15 -30.73 10.44
CA LYS A 92 -9.58 -30.81 9.04
C LYS A 92 -9.41 -29.50 8.27
N TYR A 93 -9.02 -28.40 8.91
CA TYR A 93 -8.96 -27.05 8.31
C TYR A 93 -7.52 -26.53 8.18
N VAL A 94 -7.28 -25.73 7.15
CA VAL A 94 -6.00 -25.03 6.94
C VAL A 94 -6.25 -23.53 6.90
N SER A 95 -5.61 -22.81 7.82
CA SER A 95 -5.71 -21.36 7.92
C SER A 95 -4.48 -20.71 7.29
N VAL A 96 -4.69 -19.95 6.21
CA VAL A 96 -3.62 -19.23 5.49
C VAL A 96 -3.78 -17.72 5.72
N LEU A 97 -2.69 -17.05 6.12
CA LEU A 97 -2.65 -15.60 6.15
C LEU A 97 -2.37 -15.08 4.75
N ILE A 98 -3.38 -14.49 4.13
CA ILE A 98 -3.20 -13.76 2.87
C ILE A 98 -2.93 -12.30 3.22
N LYS A 99 -1.72 -11.84 2.92
CA LYS A 99 -1.33 -10.45 3.14
C LYS A 99 -2.22 -9.51 2.31
N ASN A 100 -2.52 -8.33 2.85
CA ASN A 100 -3.31 -7.31 2.15
C ASN A 100 -2.69 -6.99 0.77
N MET A 101 -3.51 -6.98 -0.28
CA MET A 101 -3.08 -6.65 -1.64
C MET A 101 -2.40 -5.29 -1.72
N THR A 102 -2.87 -4.28 -0.98
CA THR A 102 -2.26 -2.94 -0.99
C THR A 102 -0.81 -2.98 -0.55
N ILE A 103 -0.48 -3.78 0.47
CA ILE A 103 0.90 -3.94 0.95
C ILE A 103 1.73 -4.74 -0.05
N LYS A 104 1.15 -5.74 -0.72
CA LYS A 104 1.83 -6.50 -1.79
C LYS A 104 2.16 -5.60 -2.98
N HIS A 105 1.23 -4.75 -3.41
CA HIS A 105 1.45 -3.78 -4.48
C HIS A 105 2.53 -2.78 -4.10
N LYS A 106 2.47 -2.21 -2.89
CA LYS A 106 3.51 -1.29 -2.39
C LYS A 106 4.90 -1.94 -2.40
N LEU A 107 5.02 -3.18 -1.93
CA LEU A 107 6.28 -3.93 -1.96
C LEU A 107 6.77 -4.16 -3.40
N HIS A 108 5.88 -4.52 -4.31
CA HIS A 108 6.23 -4.72 -5.72
C HIS A 108 6.70 -3.41 -6.37
N GLU A 109 6.03 -2.29 -6.10
CA GLU A 109 6.43 -0.97 -6.56
C GLU A 109 7.81 -0.56 -6.01
N GLU A 110 8.08 -0.82 -4.73
CA GLU A 110 9.40 -0.56 -4.13
C GLU A 110 10.50 -1.39 -4.81
N ILE A 111 10.28 -2.68 -5.04
CA ILE A 111 11.21 -3.53 -5.81
C ILE A 111 11.41 -3.00 -7.23
N GLN A 112 10.33 -2.59 -7.89
CA GLN A 112 10.41 -2.07 -9.26
C GLN A 112 11.21 -0.75 -9.32
N LYS A 113 11.09 0.11 -8.31
CA LYS A 113 11.90 1.33 -8.18
C LYS A 113 13.38 1.00 -8.04
N LEU A 114 13.75 0.01 -7.21
CA LEU A 114 15.15 -0.41 -7.06
C LEU A 114 15.76 -0.90 -8.38
N LYS A 115 14.97 -1.56 -9.23
CA LYS A 115 15.40 -2.03 -10.55
C LYS A 115 15.63 -0.93 -11.58
N GLN A 116 15.03 0.24 -11.38
CA GLN A 116 15.12 1.39 -12.31
C GLN A 116 16.33 2.28 -12.06
N ILE A 117 17.07 2.06 -10.96
CA ILE A 117 18.23 2.88 -10.60
C ILE A 117 19.32 2.78 -11.66
N ASN A 118 20.04 3.88 -11.89
CA ASN A 118 21.11 3.92 -12.87
C ASN A 118 22.19 2.88 -12.54
N ILE A 119 22.70 2.23 -13.59
CA ILE A 119 23.71 1.18 -13.43
C ILE A 119 25.02 1.70 -12.81
N HIS A 120 25.32 2.99 -12.99
CA HIS A 120 26.49 3.64 -12.39
C HIS A 120 26.36 3.69 -10.86
N ASP A 121 25.21 4.13 -10.36
CA ASP A 121 24.94 4.24 -8.92
C ASP A 121 24.92 2.85 -8.26
N ILE A 122 24.34 1.85 -8.94
CA ILE A 122 24.37 0.46 -8.50
C ILE A 122 25.81 -0.05 -8.35
N LYS A 123 26.67 0.20 -9.36
CA LYS A 123 28.09 -0.19 -9.31
C LYS A 123 28.81 0.51 -8.16
N ALA A 124 28.61 1.81 -7.99
CA ALA A 124 29.22 2.59 -6.92
C ALA A 124 28.83 2.03 -5.53
N TYR A 125 27.55 1.74 -5.33
CA TYR A 125 27.04 1.15 -4.09
C TYR A 125 27.65 -0.22 -3.80
N LEU A 126 27.69 -1.12 -4.79
CA LEU A 126 28.23 -2.47 -4.61
C LEU A 126 29.75 -2.44 -4.37
N ILE A 127 30.47 -1.52 -5.01
CA ILE A 127 31.92 -1.33 -4.79
C ILE A 127 32.19 -0.81 -3.38
N GLN A 128 31.44 0.21 -2.93
CA GLN A 128 31.60 0.78 -1.58
C GLN A 128 31.41 -0.26 -0.47
N ARG A 129 30.55 -1.25 -0.69
CA ARG A 129 30.26 -2.32 0.27
C ARG A 129 31.13 -3.57 0.10
N ASN A 130 32.17 -3.49 -0.73
CA ASN A 130 33.08 -4.59 -1.08
C ASN A 130 32.35 -5.84 -1.62
N LEU A 131 31.20 -5.65 -2.27
CA LEU A 131 30.40 -6.71 -2.88
C LEU A 131 30.75 -6.92 -4.36
N LEU A 132 31.30 -5.88 -5.01
CA LEU A 132 31.76 -5.92 -6.40
C LEU A 132 33.14 -5.29 -6.50
N LYS A 133 34.04 -5.89 -7.28
CA LYS A 133 35.36 -5.30 -7.58
C LYS A 133 35.25 -4.27 -8.71
N SER A 134 36.02 -3.18 -8.59
CA SER A 134 36.23 -2.26 -9.71
C SER A 134 36.84 -2.99 -10.91
N GLY A 135 36.25 -2.83 -12.10
CA GLY A 135 36.65 -3.53 -13.33
C GLY A 135 35.97 -4.88 -13.60
N SER A 136 35.03 -5.34 -12.77
CA SER A 136 34.28 -6.58 -13.00
C SER A 136 33.35 -6.49 -14.22
N GLN A 137 33.47 -7.45 -15.15
CA GLN A 137 32.56 -7.62 -16.30
C GLN A 137 31.29 -8.38 -15.90
N CYS A 138 30.53 -7.80 -14.96
CA CYS A 138 29.26 -8.39 -14.51
C CYS A 138 28.10 -7.94 -15.41
N PRO A 139 27.25 -8.86 -15.92
CA PRO A 139 26.02 -8.52 -16.62
C PRO A 139 25.11 -7.57 -15.83
N LYS A 140 24.38 -6.71 -16.54
CA LYS A 140 23.47 -5.71 -15.95
C LYS A 140 22.43 -6.35 -15.03
N ASP A 141 21.86 -7.47 -15.43
CA ASP A 141 20.79 -8.14 -14.67
C ASP A 141 21.29 -8.68 -13.33
N ILE A 142 22.53 -9.17 -13.28
CA ILE A 142 23.16 -9.66 -12.06
C ILE A 142 23.48 -8.49 -11.12
N LEU A 143 23.98 -7.37 -11.65
CA LEU A 143 24.22 -6.16 -10.85
C LEU A 143 22.93 -5.63 -10.20
N ILE A 144 21.85 -5.52 -10.97
CA ILE A 144 20.55 -5.07 -10.47
C ILE A 144 20.04 -6.03 -9.38
N LYS A 145 20.11 -7.34 -9.63
CA LYS A 145 19.62 -8.33 -8.68
C LYS A 145 20.46 -8.35 -7.40
N MET A 146 21.78 -8.26 -7.50
CA MET A 146 22.66 -8.20 -6.34
C MET A 146 22.35 -6.98 -5.47
N TYR A 147 22.16 -5.82 -6.10
CA TYR A 147 21.78 -4.59 -5.43
C TYR A 147 20.40 -4.70 -4.75
N GLU A 148 19.39 -5.22 -5.45
CA GLU A 148 18.04 -5.46 -4.91
C GLU A 148 18.11 -6.34 -3.66
N GLN A 149 18.80 -7.48 -3.73
CA GLN A 149 18.91 -8.40 -2.60
C GLN A 149 19.67 -7.80 -1.42
N CYS A 150 20.71 -6.99 -1.66
CA CYS A 150 21.47 -6.35 -0.58
C CYS A 150 20.63 -5.37 0.22
N ILE A 151 19.83 -4.53 -0.45
CA ILE A 151 18.95 -3.58 0.23
C ILE A 151 17.83 -4.30 0.97
N LEU A 152 17.18 -5.27 0.32
CA LEU A 152 16.06 -6.01 0.94
C LEU A 152 16.49 -6.84 2.15
N SER A 153 17.75 -7.26 2.20
CA SER A 153 18.31 -8.05 3.30
C SER A 153 18.80 -7.20 4.47
N GLY A 154 18.62 -5.87 4.43
CA GLY A 154 19.05 -4.98 5.50
C GLY A 154 20.50 -4.53 5.34
N ASP A 155 20.87 -4.10 4.12
CA ASP A 155 22.11 -3.38 3.85
C ASP A 155 23.39 -4.19 4.14
N ILE A 156 23.57 -5.26 3.36
CA ILE A 156 24.72 -6.17 3.46
C ILE A 156 26.04 -5.47 3.11
N ASN A 157 27.08 -5.73 3.90
CA ASN A 157 28.45 -5.26 3.71
C ASN A 157 29.46 -6.41 3.90
N ASN A 158 30.44 -6.49 3.00
CA ASN A 158 31.54 -7.46 3.09
C ASN A 158 32.72 -6.84 3.84
N ASN A 159 33.01 -7.35 5.03
CA ASN A 159 34.07 -6.82 5.90
C ASN A 159 35.47 -7.30 5.55
N ASN A 160 35.60 -8.34 4.73
CA ASN A 160 36.91 -8.87 4.43
C ASN A 160 37.54 -8.10 3.25
N VAL A 161 38.81 -7.76 3.44
CA VAL A 161 39.58 -6.76 2.69
C VAL A 161 39.83 -7.18 1.24
N ASN A 162 39.92 -8.47 0.97
CA ASN A 162 40.03 -8.99 -0.38
C ASN A 162 38.62 -9.05 -1.01
N THR A 163 38.38 -8.68 -2.28
CA THR A 163 37.13 -9.08 -2.96
C THR A 163 37.23 -10.58 -3.26
N GLN A 164 36.79 -11.39 -2.29
CA GLN A 164 37.42 -12.63 -1.79
C GLN A 164 37.88 -13.65 -2.84
N MET A 165 39.20 -13.85 -3.01
CA MET A 165 39.83 -14.75 -4.01
C MET A 165 39.50 -14.43 -5.48
N HIS A 166 39.39 -13.12 -5.79
CA HIS A 166 38.88 -12.58 -7.05
C HIS A 166 37.36 -12.85 -7.15
N ASN A 167 36.69 -12.48 -8.23
CA ASN A 167 35.44 -13.17 -8.60
C ASN A 167 35.76 -14.61 -9.09
N TYR A 168 36.59 -15.32 -8.30
CA TYR A 168 37.22 -16.62 -8.44
C TYR A 168 38.02 -16.79 -9.75
N VAL A 169 39.35 -16.56 -9.75
CA VAL A 169 40.29 -16.88 -10.85
C VAL A 169 39.76 -16.57 -12.28
N ASN A 170 39.89 -15.33 -12.78
CA ASN A 170 39.78 -14.93 -14.20
C ASN A 170 39.38 -16.07 -15.19
N HIS A 171 38.10 -16.27 -15.51
CA HIS A 171 37.63 -17.22 -16.54
C HIS A 171 38.23 -18.66 -16.49
N THR A 172 37.39 -19.64 -16.18
CA THR A 172 37.14 -20.67 -17.21
C THR A 172 35.89 -20.27 -17.97
#